data_AF-X1LTA8-F1
#
_entry.id   AF-X1LTA8-F1
#
_cell.length_a   1.000
_cell.length_b   1.000
_cell.length_c   1.000
_cell.angle_alpha   90.00
_cell.angle_beta   90.00
_cell.angle_gamma   90.00
#
_symmetry.space_group_name_H-M   'P 1'
#
loop_
_entity.id
_entity.type
_entity.pdbx_description
1 polymer ?
#
loop_
_entity_poly.entity_id
_entity_poly.type
_entity_poly.pdbx_seq_one_letter_code
_entity_poly.pdbx_strand_id
1 'polypeptide(L)'
;MRNIARQGKNVIKAHLEHLKEHGQSEYLNQATDFLKERNIEVPLKEEPLRSGDEHMSAFSGCPGSKVMDFREKEEVTEKKKIISKGISELRQWPIQIMLVPSIAPYLKDAHLLIAADCVPFTYADFHDRLLKGKILLVGCPKLDDVEFYKEKITQILKDNNIKSMTCAHMEVPCCFGLVSIVKSAISASGMDIPFKEVTVSIKGEEILGKGIFS
;
A
#
# COMPACT_ATOMS: atom_id res chain seq x y z
N MET A 1 12.58 21.95 8.98
CA MET A 1 12.52 23.27 8.32
C MET A 1 13.84 23.78 7.71
N ARG A 2 15.00 23.64 8.37
CA ARG A 2 16.30 24.22 7.91
C ARG A 2 16.72 23.86 6.46
N ASN A 3 16.43 22.65 5.98
CA ASN A 3 16.74 22.21 4.61
C ASN A 3 15.70 22.70 3.58
N ILE A 4 14.43 22.80 3.99
CA ILE A 4 13.30 23.23 3.15
C ILE A 4 13.34 24.75 2.91
N ALA A 5 13.68 25.53 3.94
CA ALA A 5 13.76 26.99 3.86
C ALA A 5 14.89 27.53 2.94
N ARG A 6 15.82 26.68 2.52
CA ARG A 6 16.85 27.01 1.52
C ARG A 6 16.37 26.75 0.09
N GLN A 7 15.22 26.12 -0.07
CA GLN A 7 14.60 25.82 -1.36
C GLN A 7 13.68 26.97 -1.79
N GLY A 8 13.23 26.94 -3.05
CA GLY A 8 12.35 27.97 -3.59
C GLY A 8 10.97 28.05 -2.92
N LYS A 9 10.29 29.18 -3.09
CA LYS A 9 8.95 29.50 -2.54
C LYS A 9 7.92 28.37 -2.73
N ASN A 10 7.95 27.68 -3.87
CA ASN A 10 7.03 26.58 -4.18
C ASN A 10 7.27 25.33 -3.32
N VAL A 11 8.53 25.03 -2.96
CA VAL A 11 8.87 23.89 -2.11
C VAL A 11 8.49 24.18 -0.65
N ILE A 12 8.70 25.42 -0.21
CA ILE A 12 8.25 25.88 1.11
C ILE A 12 6.73 25.78 1.21
N LYS A 13 6.00 26.21 0.18
CA LYS A 13 4.53 26.12 0.10
C LYS A 13 4.04 24.68 0.19
N ALA A 14 4.55 23.79 -0.66
CA ALA A 14 4.14 22.39 -0.67
C ALA A 14 4.40 21.69 0.67
N HIS A 15 5.51 22.01 1.34
CA HIS A 15 5.82 21.47 2.66
C HIS A 15 4.81 21.92 3.72
N LEU A 16 4.45 23.20 3.73
CA LEU A 16 3.47 23.74 4.68
C LEU A 16 2.05 23.20 4.40
N GLU A 17 1.67 23.03 3.13
CA GLU A 17 0.39 22.41 2.74
C GLU A 17 0.32 20.95 3.18
N HIS A 18 1.37 20.16 2.99
CA HIS A 18 1.47 18.78 3.47
C HIS A 18 1.25 18.67 4.99
N LEU A 19 1.92 19.52 5.77
CA LEU A 19 1.76 19.53 7.24
C LEU A 19 0.31 19.86 7.64
N LYS A 20 -0.34 20.75 6.90
CA LYS A 20 -1.75 21.13 7.12
C LYS A 20 -2.71 20.00 6.74
N GLU A 21 -2.52 19.35 5.59
CA GLU A 21 -3.38 18.27 5.09
C GLU A 21 -3.33 17.01 5.96
N HIS A 22 -2.20 16.76 6.62
CA HIS A 22 -2.04 15.65 7.55
C HIS A 22 -2.33 16.00 9.02
N GLY A 23 -2.91 17.19 9.29
CA GLY A 23 -3.29 17.60 10.65
C GLY A 23 -2.11 17.78 11.61
N GLN A 24 -0.90 17.99 11.09
CA GLN A 24 0.33 18.13 11.87
C GLN A 24 0.51 19.56 12.39
N SER A 25 -0.45 20.03 13.19
CA SER A 25 -0.55 21.43 13.65
C SER A 25 0.70 21.94 14.39
N GLU A 26 1.33 21.11 15.23
CA GLU A 26 2.56 21.50 15.94
C GLU A 26 3.74 21.74 15.00
N TYR A 27 3.94 20.84 14.03
CA TYR A 27 5.00 20.96 13.04
C TYR A 27 4.75 22.12 12.07
N LEU A 28 3.47 22.39 11.74
CA LEU A 28 3.07 23.54 10.94
C LEU A 28 3.42 24.86 11.63
N ASN A 29 3.14 24.95 12.93
CA ASN A 29 3.49 26.13 13.74
C ASN A 29 5.02 26.32 13.81
N GLN A 30 5.77 25.27 14.14
CA GLN A 30 7.24 25.31 14.17
C GLN A 30 7.84 25.70 12.82
N ALA A 31 7.28 25.21 11.71
CA ALA A 31 7.74 25.55 10.36
C ALA A 31 7.43 27.02 10.00
N THR A 32 6.28 27.53 10.43
CA THR A 32 5.85 28.92 10.21
C THR A 32 6.71 29.90 11.02
N ASP A 33 6.98 29.59 12.28
CA ASP A 33 7.80 30.43 13.17
C ASP A 33 9.25 30.50 12.66
N PHE A 34 9.81 29.37 12.24
CA PHE A 34 11.15 29.33 11.64
C PHE A 34 11.29 30.20 10.38
N LEU A 35 10.23 30.33 9.57
CA LEU A 35 10.23 31.18 8.37
C LEU A 35 10.16 32.67 8.76
N LYS A 36 9.30 33.02 9.72
CA LYS A 36 9.15 34.39 10.24
C LYS A 36 10.45 34.89 10.88
N GLU A 37 11.10 34.07 11.71
CA GLU A 37 12.38 34.39 12.34
C GLU A 37 13.50 34.73 11.34
N ARG A 38 13.38 34.22 10.10
CA ARG A 38 14.37 34.43 9.03
C ARG A 38 13.92 35.41 7.96
N ASN A 39 12.81 36.13 8.19
CA ASN A 39 12.21 37.04 7.22
C ASN A 39 11.92 36.37 5.86
N ILE A 40 11.59 35.07 5.87
CA ILE A 40 11.19 34.33 4.67
C ILE A 40 9.66 34.36 4.60
N GLU A 41 9.12 34.80 3.46
CA GLU A 41 7.68 34.87 3.22
C GLU A 41 7.03 33.49 3.43
N VAL A 42 5.92 33.44 4.18
CA VAL A 42 5.14 32.22 4.43
C VAL A 42 4.08 32.10 3.31
N PRO A 43 4.24 31.19 2.33
CA PRO A 43 3.38 31.14 1.14
C PRO A 43 2.07 30.36 1.38
N LEU A 44 1.46 30.49 2.55
CA LEU A 44 0.11 29.99 2.82
C LEU A 44 -0.87 31.14 2.58
N LYS A 45 -1.48 31.19 1.40
CA LYS A 45 -2.56 32.14 1.13
C LYS A 45 -3.83 31.66 1.84
N GLU A 46 -4.42 32.48 2.70
CA GLU A 46 -5.86 32.44 2.95
C GLU A 46 -6.54 33.19 1.82
N GLU A 47 -7.02 32.54 0.75
CA GLU A 47 -7.89 33.26 -0.20
C GLU A 47 -9.04 32.42 -0.78
N PRO A 48 -10.22 33.05 -0.95
CA PRO A 48 -11.43 32.44 -1.50
C PRO A 48 -11.33 32.20 -3.01
N LEU A 49 -12.18 31.28 -3.49
CA LEU A 49 -12.39 30.88 -4.88
C LEU A 49 -12.34 32.05 -5.88
N ARG A 50 -11.46 31.98 -6.89
CA ARG A 50 -11.79 32.36 -8.28
C ARG A 50 -10.78 31.91 -9.34
N SER A 51 -11.36 31.77 -10.53
CA SER A 51 -11.02 31.07 -11.78
C SER A 51 -10.04 31.77 -12.72
N GLY A 52 -9.35 30.98 -13.57
CA GLY A 52 -8.90 31.41 -14.91
C GLY A 52 -7.40 31.30 -15.22
N ASP A 53 -7.03 30.19 -15.86
CA ASP A 53 -6.00 29.94 -16.90
C ASP A 53 -4.47 30.02 -16.69
N GLU A 54 -3.87 28.85 -16.97
CA GLU A 54 -2.67 28.57 -17.78
C GLU A 54 -1.27 28.91 -17.22
N HIS A 55 -0.79 28.06 -16.30
CA HIS A 55 0.30 27.09 -16.56
C HIS A 55 0.46 26.24 -15.29
N MET A 56 -0.48 25.32 -15.06
CA MET A 56 -0.31 24.32 -14.00
C MET A 56 0.78 23.34 -14.46
N SER A 57 2.01 23.55 -14.00
CA SER A 57 2.93 22.42 -13.84
C SER A 57 2.22 21.47 -12.88
N ALA A 58 1.59 20.43 -13.44
CA ALA A 58 0.98 19.37 -12.68
C ALA A 58 2.08 18.80 -11.78
N PHE A 59 2.12 19.22 -10.52
CA PHE A 59 2.77 18.45 -9.48
C PHE A 59 1.91 17.19 -9.31
N SER A 60 2.10 16.25 -10.25
CA SER A 60 1.66 14.89 -10.07
C SER A 60 2.45 14.37 -8.87
N GLY A 61 1.77 14.13 -7.75
CA GLY A 61 2.39 13.45 -6.61
C GLY A 61 3.15 12.20 -7.06
N CYS A 62 4.15 11.79 -6.28
CA CYS A 62 4.97 10.61 -6.60
C CYS A 62 4.06 9.45 -7.01
N PRO A 63 4.27 8.82 -8.19
CA PRO A 63 3.48 7.67 -8.61
C PRO A 63 3.40 6.60 -7.53
N GLY A 64 4.42 6.49 -6.66
CA GLY A 64 4.46 5.59 -5.51
C GLY A 64 3.29 5.69 -4.53
N SER A 65 2.60 6.84 -4.46
CA SER A 65 1.41 7.03 -3.61
C SER A 65 0.12 7.23 -4.42
N LYS A 66 0.22 7.21 -5.76
CA LYS A 66 -0.94 7.41 -6.63
C LYS A 66 -1.73 6.11 -6.74
N VAL A 67 -2.99 6.14 -6.33
CA VAL A 67 -3.92 5.02 -6.52
C VAL A 67 -4.16 4.82 -8.01
N MET A 68 -3.87 3.63 -8.51
CA MET A 68 -4.12 3.19 -9.87
C MET A 68 -4.78 1.82 -9.84
N ASP A 69 -5.83 1.66 -10.63
CA ASP A 69 -6.57 0.42 -10.80
C ASP A 69 -6.29 -0.11 -12.21
N PHE A 70 -5.67 -1.27 -12.31
CA PHE A 70 -5.29 -1.92 -13.57
C PHE A 70 -6.26 -3.05 -13.95
N ARG A 71 -7.39 -3.19 -13.24
CA ARG A 71 -8.41 -4.16 -13.63
C ARG A 71 -9.02 -3.74 -14.97
N GLU A 72 -8.71 -4.47 -16.03
CA GLU A 72 -9.42 -4.33 -17.30
C GLU A 72 -10.87 -4.85 -17.16
N LYS A 73 -11.80 -4.27 -17.92
CA LYS A 73 -13.10 -4.93 -18.16
C LYS A 73 -12.79 -6.16 -19.00
N GLU A 74 -12.99 -7.36 -18.44
CA GLU A 74 -12.72 -8.61 -19.14
C GLU A 74 -13.53 -8.70 -20.44
N GLU A 75 -12.89 -8.46 -21.59
CA GLU A 75 -13.35 -8.99 -22.87
C GLU A 75 -12.71 -10.36 -23.06
N VAL A 76 -13.55 -11.40 -22.97
CA VAL A 76 -13.15 -12.79 -23.15
C VAL A 76 -12.69 -12.99 -24.61
N THR A 77 -11.40 -12.85 -24.85
CA THR A 77 -10.77 -13.39 -26.06
C THR A 77 -9.82 -14.50 -25.66
N GLU A 78 -10.24 -15.75 -25.92
CA GLU A 78 -9.39 -16.93 -25.85
C GLU A 78 -8.16 -16.74 -26.74
N LYS A 79 -7.04 -16.31 -26.14
CA LYS A 79 -5.76 -16.30 -26.85
C LYS A 79 -5.04 -17.61 -26.57
N LYS A 80 -4.85 -18.37 -27.65
CA LYS A 80 -3.97 -19.54 -27.77
C LYS A 80 -2.68 -19.35 -26.96
N LYS A 81 -2.27 -20.39 -26.22
CA LYS A 81 -0.95 -20.55 -25.58
C LYS A 81 0.17 -20.41 -26.62
N ILE A 82 0.54 -19.19 -26.94
CA ILE A 82 1.88 -18.84 -27.38
C ILE A 82 2.74 -18.91 -26.12
N ILE A 83 3.96 -19.43 -26.21
CA ILE A 83 4.95 -19.46 -25.12
C ILE A 83 5.05 -18.03 -24.57
N SER A 84 4.30 -17.76 -23.50
CA SER A 84 4.04 -16.41 -23.06
C SER A 84 5.17 -16.00 -22.15
N LYS A 85 5.89 -14.94 -22.53
CA LYS A 85 6.64 -14.13 -21.55
C LYS A 85 5.72 -13.88 -20.35
N GLY A 86 6.23 -14.02 -19.13
CA GLY A 86 5.44 -13.88 -17.90
C GLY A 86 4.57 -12.64 -17.93
N ILE A 87 3.25 -12.83 -18.02
CA ILE A 87 2.28 -11.74 -18.03
C ILE A 87 2.13 -11.27 -16.60
N SER A 88 2.24 -9.96 -16.37
CA SER A 88 2.01 -9.39 -15.05
C SER A 88 0.55 -9.57 -14.64
N GLU A 89 0.34 -10.33 -13.57
CA GLU A 89 -0.96 -10.47 -12.90
C GLU A 89 -1.29 -9.32 -11.93
N LEU A 90 -0.47 -8.26 -11.87
CA LEU A 90 -0.71 -7.12 -10.98
C LEU A 90 -1.91 -6.29 -11.44
N ARG A 91 -2.87 -6.05 -10.54
CA ARG A 91 -4.15 -5.40 -10.85
C ARG A 91 -4.30 -4.00 -10.25
N GLN A 92 -3.33 -3.54 -9.45
CA GLN A 92 -3.42 -2.26 -8.75
C GLN A 92 -2.05 -1.70 -8.36
N TRP A 93 -2.03 -0.42 -8.02
CA TRP A 93 -0.92 0.27 -7.38
C TRP A 93 -1.46 1.38 -6.44
N PRO A 94 -0.80 1.68 -5.31
CA PRO A 94 0.37 1.01 -4.74
C PRO A 94 0.07 -0.39 -4.20
N ILE A 95 1.12 -1.14 -3.85
CA ILE A 95 0.98 -2.49 -3.27
C ILE A 95 1.46 -2.57 -1.82
N GLN A 96 2.19 -1.57 -1.31
CA GLN A 96 2.70 -1.58 0.06
C GLN A 96 1.55 -1.34 1.05
N ILE A 97 1.42 -2.15 2.10
CA ILE A 97 0.37 -2.01 3.13
C ILE A 97 0.34 -0.58 3.69
N MET A 98 1.51 0.01 3.89
CA MET A 98 1.67 1.38 4.40
C MET A 98 1.09 2.46 3.47
N LEU A 99 1.02 2.20 2.16
CA LEU A 99 0.66 3.19 1.14
C LEU A 99 -0.75 3.02 0.59
N VAL A 100 -1.34 1.83 0.73
CA VAL A 100 -2.68 1.55 0.19
C VAL A 100 -3.76 2.21 1.04
N PRO A 101 -4.64 3.05 0.46
CA PRO A 101 -5.82 3.56 1.16
C PRO A 101 -6.81 2.44 1.46
N SER A 102 -7.43 2.46 2.64
CA SER A 102 -8.35 1.38 3.07
C SER A 102 -9.63 1.29 2.22
N ILE A 103 -10.01 2.39 1.57
CA ILE A 103 -11.21 2.51 0.73
C ILE A 103 -10.90 2.53 -0.77
N ALA A 104 -9.73 2.05 -1.19
CA ALA A 104 -9.35 2.04 -2.60
C ALA A 104 -10.36 1.21 -3.43
N PRO A 105 -10.83 1.69 -4.61
CA PRO A 105 -11.91 1.03 -5.35
C PRO A 105 -11.66 -0.42 -5.75
N TYR A 106 -10.38 -0.81 -5.88
CA TYR A 106 -10.00 -2.19 -6.20
C TYR A 106 -10.18 -3.18 -5.04
N LEU A 107 -10.33 -2.70 -3.79
CA LEU A 107 -10.56 -3.54 -2.61
C LEU A 107 -12.00 -4.04 -2.51
N LYS A 108 -12.95 -3.40 -3.22
CA LYS A 108 -14.35 -3.82 -3.23
C LYS A 108 -14.52 -5.18 -3.91
N ASP A 109 -15.20 -6.10 -3.22
CA ASP A 109 -15.47 -7.48 -3.69
C ASP A 109 -14.20 -8.27 -4.06
N ALA A 110 -13.07 -7.94 -3.44
CA ALA A 110 -11.76 -8.50 -3.80
C ALA A 110 -11.43 -9.81 -3.09
N HIS A 111 -10.63 -10.63 -3.76
CA HIS A 111 -9.78 -11.64 -3.11
C HIS A 111 -8.44 -10.98 -2.76
N LEU A 112 -8.04 -11.00 -1.49
CA LEU A 112 -6.78 -10.37 -1.05
C LEU A 112 -5.64 -11.39 -0.96
N LEU A 113 -4.46 -10.95 -1.37
CA LEU A 113 -3.18 -11.58 -1.10
C LEU A 113 -2.35 -10.63 -0.24
N ILE A 114 -2.04 -11.06 0.99
CA ILE A 114 -1.02 -10.43 1.83
C ILE A 114 0.27 -11.21 1.61
N ALA A 115 1.33 -10.56 1.13
CA ALA A 115 2.61 -11.21 0.87
C ALA A 115 3.75 -10.56 1.65
N ALA A 116 4.62 -11.38 2.24
CA ALA A 116 5.89 -10.88 2.76
C ALA A 116 6.80 -10.39 1.63
N ASP A 117 7.56 -9.32 1.86
CA ASP A 117 8.41 -8.66 0.85
C ASP A 117 9.29 -9.61 0.03
N CYS A 118 9.85 -10.64 0.67
CA CYS A 118 10.76 -11.57 0.01
C CYS A 118 10.04 -12.58 -0.91
N VAL A 119 8.74 -12.81 -0.72
CA VAL A 119 8.01 -13.88 -1.42
C VAL A 119 7.98 -13.68 -2.94
N PRO A 120 7.63 -12.50 -3.49
CA PRO A 120 7.62 -12.30 -4.95
C PRO A 120 8.99 -12.48 -5.61
N PHE A 121 10.08 -12.24 -4.86
CA PHE A 121 11.45 -12.40 -5.37
C PHE A 121 11.98 -13.82 -5.22
N THR A 122 11.45 -14.59 -4.27
CA THR A 122 11.91 -15.95 -3.98
C THR A 122 11.07 -17.00 -4.71
N TYR A 123 9.77 -16.77 -4.88
CA TYR A 123 8.85 -17.71 -5.53
C TYR A 123 8.64 -17.35 -7.00
N ALA A 124 9.31 -18.06 -7.91
CA ALA A 124 9.31 -17.74 -9.34
C ALA A 124 7.90 -17.66 -9.96
N ASP A 125 6.99 -18.54 -9.53
CA ASP A 125 5.61 -18.60 -10.03
C ASP A 125 4.64 -17.68 -9.26
N PHE A 126 5.14 -16.70 -8.49
CA PHE A 126 4.32 -15.82 -7.65
C PHE A 126 3.11 -15.21 -8.37
N HIS A 127 3.34 -14.70 -9.59
CA HIS A 127 2.27 -14.05 -10.35
C HIS A 127 1.15 -15.04 -10.71
N ASP A 128 1.48 -16.17 -11.31
CA ASP A 128 0.47 -17.12 -11.79
C ASP A 128 -0.18 -17.93 -10.66
N ARG A 129 0.61 -18.34 -9.65
CA ARG A 129 0.13 -19.22 -8.57
C ARG A 129 -0.53 -18.48 -7.42
N LEU A 130 -0.03 -17.29 -7.06
CA LEU A 130 -0.51 -16.54 -5.89
C LEU A 130 -1.26 -15.29 -6.28
N LEU A 131 -0.72 -14.45 -7.17
CA LEU A 131 -1.28 -13.13 -7.45
C LEU A 131 -2.50 -13.16 -8.37
N LYS A 132 -2.54 -14.07 -9.34
CA LYS A 132 -3.60 -14.16 -10.36
C LYS A 132 -4.99 -14.05 -9.73
N GLY A 133 -5.75 -13.07 -10.22
CA GLY A 133 -7.11 -12.77 -9.79
C GLY A 133 -7.25 -12.04 -8.44
N LYS A 134 -6.17 -11.73 -7.73
CA LYS A 134 -6.19 -11.14 -6.38
C LYS A 134 -5.65 -9.71 -6.36
N ILE A 135 -6.02 -8.97 -5.31
CA ILE A 135 -5.41 -7.69 -4.96
C ILE A 135 -4.28 -7.95 -3.96
N LEU A 136 -3.13 -7.37 -4.23
CA LEU A 136 -1.89 -7.56 -3.48
C LEU A 136 -1.66 -6.44 -2.47
N LEU A 137 -1.39 -6.83 -1.22
CA LEU A 137 -0.78 -6.01 -0.20
C LEU A 137 0.54 -6.65 0.23
N VAL A 138 1.62 -5.87 0.25
CA VAL A 138 2.98 -6.31 0.56
C VAL A 138 3.46 -5.66 1.85
N GLY A 139 4.18 -6.42 2.67
CA GLY A 139 4.84 -5.88 3.86
C GLY A 139 5.72 -6.85 4.62
N CYS A 140 6.64 -6.32 5.42
CA CYS A 140 7.54 -7.11 6.28
C CYS A 140 7.39 -6.72 7.75
N PRO A 141 6.87 -7.60 8.63
CA PRO A 141 6.68 -7.28 10.05
C PRO A 141 7.99 -7.07 10.82
N LYS A 142 9.14 -7.41 10.22
CA LYS A 142 10.47 -7.14 10.80
C LYS A 142 10.95 -5.71 10.52
N LEU A 143 10.47 -5.10 9.44
CA LEU A 143 10.97 -3.80 8.95
C LEU A 143 9.97 -2.67 9.22
N ASP A 144 8.70 -3.00 9.35
CA ASP A 144 7.61 -2.02 9.42
C ASP A 144 6.80 -2.11 10.72
N ASP A 145 5.85 -1.18 10.87
CA ASP A 145 4.98 -1.08 12.03
C ASP A 145 3.87 -2.14 12.01
N VAL A 146 4.01 -3.10 12.92
CA VAL A 146 3.12 -4.25 13.12
C VAL A 146 1.72 -3.83 13.54
N GLU A 147 1.58 -2.83 14.42
CA GLU A 147 0.26 -2.41 14.89
C GLU A 147 -0.47 -1.62 13.80
N PHE A 148 0.27 -0.77 13.07
CA PHE A 148 -0.30 -0.09 11.90
C PHE A 148 -0.81 -1.09 10.85
N TYR A 149 -0.07 -2.18 10.59
CA TYR A 149 -0.53 -3.23 9.68
C TYR A 149 -1.86 -3.83 10.15
N LYS A 150 -1.94 -4.20 11.43
CA LYS A 150 -3.15 -4.78 12.02
C LYS A 150 -4.33 -3.83 11.89
N GLU A 151 -4.16 -2.55 12.24
CA GLU A 151 -5.20 -1.53 12.12
C GLU A 151 -5.62 -1.32 10.67
N LYS A 152 -4.65 -1.15 9.76
CA LYS A 152 -4.89 -0.95 8.33
C LYS A 152 -5.66 -2.11 7.71
N ILE A 153 -5.24 -3.34 7.97
CA ILE A 153 -5.89 -4.54 7.46
C ILE A 153 -7.29 -4.63 8.06
N THR A 154 -7.45 -4.46 9.37
CA THR A 154 -8.78 -4.46 10.03
C THR A 154 -9.72 -3.46 9.37
N GLN A 155 -9.25 -2.25 9.08
CA GLN A 155 -10.04 -1.22 8.42
C GLN A 155 -10.42 -1.61 6.98
N ILE A 156 -9.48 -2.16 6.21
CA ILE A 156 -9.76 -2.70 4.87
C ILE A 156 -10.87 -3.76 4.93
N LEU A 157 -10.84 -4.65 5.92
CA LEU A 157 -11.84 -5.71 6.06
C LEU A 157 -13.22 -5.17 6.44
N LYS A 158 -13.30 -4.08 7.21
CA LYS A 158 -14.57 -3.46 7.61
C LYS A 158 -15.19 -2.62 6.50
N ASP A 159 -14.37 -1.90 5.73
CA ASP A 159 -14.84 -0.98 4.70
C ASP A 159 -15.17 -1.67 3.37
N ASN A 160 -14.72 -2.93 3.20
CA ASN A 160 -14.81 -3.64 1.92
C ASN A 160 -15.35 -5.05 2.10
N ASN A 161 -16.09 -5.51 1.09
CA ASN A 161 -16.60 -6.88 1.04
C ASN A 161 -15.50 -7.86 0.55
N ILE A 162 -14.53 -8.17 1.40
CA ILE A 162 -13.43 -9.08 1.05
C ILE A 162 -13.92 -10.53 0.97
N LYS A 163 -13.75 -11.16 -0.20
CA LYS A 163 -14.26 -12.52 -0.49
C LYS A 163 -13.41 -13.64 0.07
N SER A 164 -12.10 -13.44 0.10
CA SER A 164 -11.15 -14.36 0.74
C SER A 164 -9.82 -13.66 0.99
N MET A 165 -9.02 -14.25 1.87
CA MET A 165 -7.65 -13.81 2.16
C MET A 165 -6.66 -14.96 2.00
N THR A 166 -5.55 -14.68 1.33
CA THR A 166 -4.36 -15.53 1.31
C THR A 166 -3.21 -14.78 1.96
N CYS A 167 -2.49 -15.41 2.89
CA CYS A 167 -1.26 -14.89 3.46
C CYS A 167 -0.08 -15.75 2.97
N ALA A 168 0.80 -15.17 2.15
CA ALA A 168 2.01 -15.81 1.67
C ALA A 168 3.23 -15.28 2.43
N HIS A 169 4.00 -16.17 3.04
CA HIS A 169 5.13 -15.80 3.90
C HIS A 169 6.27 -16.80 3.76
N MET A 170 7.47 -16.41 4.18
CA MET A 170 8.63 -17.30 4.15
C MET A 170 8.60 -18.28 5.34
N GLU A 171 9.31 -19.41 5.23
CA GLU A 171 9.48 -20.43 6.29
C GLU A 171 10.27 -19.94 7.52
N VAL A 172 10.89 -18.76 7.43
CA VAL A 172 11.72 -18.20 8.50
C VAL A 172 10.87 -17.59 9.63
N PRO A 173 11.33 -17.69 10.90
CA PRO A 173 10.57 -17.26 12.07
C PRO A 173 10.08 -15.80 12.02
N CYS A 174 10.86 -14.89 11.41
CA CYS A 174 10.46 -13.48 11.32
C CYS A 174 9.23 -13.23 10.43
N CYS A 175 8.85 -14.17 9.57
CA CYS A 175 7.69 -14.04 8.68
C CYS A 175 6.37 -14.56 9.28
N PHE A 176 6.42 -15.39 10.33
CA PHE A 176 5.19 -15.88 11.01
C PHE A 176 4.44 -14.76 11.75
N GLY A 177 5.12 -13.67 12.10
CA GLY A 177 4.47 -12.47 12.64
C GLY A 177 3.39 -11.93 11.69
N LEU A 178 3.61 -12.00 10.38
CA LEU A 178 2.64 -11.54 9.38
C LEU A 178 1.34 -12.35 9.44
N VAL A 179 1.45 -13.67 9.58
CA VAL A 179 0.30 -14.57 9.73
C VAL A 179 -0.50 -14.21 10.98
N SER A 180 0.19 -13.97 12.11
CA SER A 180 -0.46 -13.57 13.35
C SER A 180 -1.21 -12.25 13.19
N ILE A 181 -0.58 -11.24 12.57
CA ILE A 181 -1.20 -9.93 12.30
C ILE A 181 -2.47 -10.09 11.47
N VAL A 182 -2.42 -10.88 10.40
CA VAL A 182 -3.58 -11.09 9.52
C VAL A 182 -4.71 -11.81 10.25
N LYS A 183 -4.41 -12.89 10.99
CA LYS A 183 -5.43 -13.61 11.78
C LYS A 183 -6.05 -12.71 12.85
N SER A 184 -5.24 -11.90 13.53
CA SER A 184 -5.73 -10.91 14.50
C SER A 184 -6.61 -9.85 13.85
N ALA A 185 -6.25 -9.34 12.67
CA ALA A 185 -7.05 -8.37 11.94
C ALA A 185 -8.40 -8.94 11.47
N ILE A 186 -8.43 -10.19 10.98
CA ILE A 186 -9.67 -10.90 10.65
C ILE A 186 -10.57 -10.99 11.89
N SER A 187 -10.04 -11.48 13.02
CA SER A 187 -10.78 -11.57 14.27
C SER A 187 -11.30 -10.20 14.75
N ALA A 188 -10.46 -9.16 14.74
CA ALA A 188 -10.84 -7.81 15.13
C ALA A 188 -11.82 -7.12 14.17
N SER A 189 -11.89 -7.57 12.91
CA SER A 189 -12.87 -7.08 11.95
C SER A 189 -14.29 -7.58 12.24
N GLY A 190 -14.43 -8.72 12.93
CA GLY A 190 -15.71 -9.40 13.14
C GLY A 190 -16.26 -10.09 11.89
N MET A 191 -15.48 -10.15 10.81
CA MET A 191 -15.88 -10.75 9.53
C MET A 191 -15.48 -12.23 9.49
N ASP A 192 -16.34 -13.07 8.91
CA ASP A 192 -16.01 -14.46 8.59
C ASP A 192 -15.46 -14.54 7.16
N ILE A 193 -14.14 -14.67 7.03
CA ILE A 193 -13.44 -14.61 5.74
C ILE A 193 -12.65 -15.91 5.53
N PRO A 194 -12.85 -16.63 4.41
CA PRO A 194 -12.02 -17.77 4.06
C PRO A 194 -10.54 -17.39 4.02
N PHE A 195 -9.73 -18.02 4.87
CA PHE A 195 -8.31 -17.73 5.03
C PHE A 195 -7.44 -18.89 4.58
N LYS A 196 -6.44 -18.61 3.74
CA LYS A 196 -5.40 -19.57 3.31
C LYS A 196 -4.02 -19.06 3.72
N GLU A 197 -3.23 -19.93 4.32
CA GLU A 197 -1.81 -19.70 4.60
C GLU A 197 -0.95 -20.41 3.54
N VAL A 198 0.09 -19.74 3.05
CA VAL A 198 1.05 -20.28 2.09
C VAL A 198 2.47 -20.01 2.61
N THR A 199 3.20 -21.08 2.88
CA THR A 199 4.59 -20.99 3.33
C THR A 199 5.54 -21.24 2.16
N VAL A 200 6.50 -20.36 1.94
CA VAL A 200 7.53 -20.47 0.90
C VAL A 200 8.90 -20.72 1.56
N SER A 201 9.61 -21.74 1.10
CA SER A 201 10.95 -22.04 1.60
C SER A 201 11.97 -20.98 1.17
N ILE A 202 13.12 -20.90 1.83
CA ILE A 202 14.24 -20.03 1.42
C ILE A 202 14.78 -20.38 0.03
N LYS A 203 14.41 -21.55 -0.52
CA LYS A 203 14.76 -22.00 -1.87
C LYS A 203 13.68 -21.69 -2.93
N GLY A 204 12.57 -21.08 -2.54
CA GLY A 204 11.50 -20.71 -3.48
C GLY A 204 10.52 -21.82 -3.79
N GLU A 205 10.32 -22.76 -2.88
CA GLU A 205 9.35 -23.84 -3.02
C GLU A 205 8.16 -23.62 -2.07
N GLU A 206 6.94 -23.88 -2.53
CA GLU A 206 5.75 -23.88 -1.66
C GLU A 206 5.77 -25.12 -0.75
N ILE A 207 5.73 -24.90 0.57
CA ILE A 207 5.70 -25.96 1.56
C ILE A 207 4.24 -26.37 1.78
N LEU A 208 3.86 -27.51 1.18
CA LEU A 208 2.54 -28.10 1.38
C LEU A 208 2.47 -28.72 2.78
N GLY A 209 1.57 -28.22 3.62
CA GLY A 209 1.50 -28.58 5.03
C GLY A 209 1.33 -30.09 5.27
N LYS A 210 2.33 -30.71 5.90
CA LYS A 210 2.09 -31.49 7.13
C LYS A 210 2.45 -30.56 8.28
N GLY A 211 1.53 -30.37 9.22
CA GLY A 211 1.68 -29.40 10.32
C GLY A 211 3.06 -29.51 10.98
N ILE A 212 3.82 -28.42 10.99
CA ILE A 212 5.09 -28.31 11.72
C ILE A 212 4.75 -27.94 13.17
N PHE A 213 4.03 -28.84 13.84
CA PHE A 213 3.91 -28.96 15.29
C PHE A 213 3.42 -30.39 15.55
N SER A 214 4.36 -31.33 15.50
CA SER A 214 4.25 -32.68 16.09
C SER A 214 5.46 -32.88 16.98
#